data_AF-A0A7S2LZ85-F1
#
_entry.id   AF-A0A7S2LZ85-F1
#
_cell.length_a   1.000
_cell.length_b   1.000
_cell.length_c   1.000
_cell.angle_alpha   90.00
_cell.angle_beta   90.00
_cell.angle_gamma   90.00
#
_symmetry.space_group_name_H-M   'P 1'
#
loop_
_entity.id
_entity.type
_entity.pdbx_description
1 polymer ?
#
loop_
_entity_poly.entity_id
_entity_poly.type
_entity_poly.pdbx_seq_one_letter_code
_entity_poly.pdbx_strand_id
1 'polypeptide(L)'
;RLVEAAVEFRARDTSASTPAIMTFPTLQNVLTCDSSVETQLMVLVMFATLWYFSLPFVARTVVRPFIDRQAWKPQFVKLTQDSLKKMFRITMDEASAYSLACQGIPMLCQHGFGGALCIPAMLGALPSGVRTALACHGALSEAGWEVSDLLTIARVYAFGSETERKLKPPALVLILCMHHSMGLGMVIPMNLNFPDFYWYHEGIFLLQFAAFVACFAQQYGYTLNTKTPSGLLRMRISVTVVFLLMGWSRGIRYVVVAAHVLGKLHADAGIAMLAGGCVAVTLMSVINLMFLVDVAVKFRKFMLVANKANKTDKDHDVLRESSHDLLQSMSFQSQHDLLAGRRAWAKVRGAVALGAFHQSLTEPLRPS
;
A
#
# COMPACT_ATOMS: atom_id res chain seq x y z
N ARG A 1 -26.10 -4.46 11.19
CA ARG A 1 -25.66 -3.82 12.44
C ARG A 1 -25.12 -2.41 12.28
N LEU A 2 -24.08 -2.12 11.49
CA LEU A 2 -23.64 -0.72 11.24
C LEU A 2 -24.65 0.08 10.39
N VAL A 3 -25.19 -0.54 9.33
CA VAL A 3 -26.30 0.04 8.55
C VAL A 3 -27.57 0.16 9.40
N GLU A 4 -27.85 -0.83 10.25
CA GLU A 4 -28.98 -0.78 11.19
C GLU A 4 -28.84 0.36 12.19
N ALA A 5 -27.65 0.63 12.75
CA ALA A 5 -27.42 1.76 13.65
C ALA A 5 -27.58 3.13 12.97
N ALA A 6 -27.20 3.23 11.69
CA ALA A 6 -27.46 4.44 10.89
C ALA A 6 -28.97 4.64 10.61
N VAL A 7 -29.70 3.54 10.41
CA VAL A 7 -31.17 3.56 10.26
C VAL A 7 -31.86 3.86 11.60
N GLU A 8 -31.32 3.36 12.72
CA GLU A 8 -31.87 3.55 14.06
C GLU A 8 -31.70 4.99 14.58
N PHE A 9 -30.62 5.67 14.18
CA PHE A 9 -30.44 7.10 14.46
C PHE A 9 -31.55 7.95 13.79
N ARG A 10 -31.99 7.55 12.58
CA ARG A 10 -33.08 8.21 11.86
C ARG A 10 -34.46 7.91 12.47
N ALA A 11 -34.60 6.82 13.24
CA ALA A 11 -35.86 6.42 13.85
C ALA A 11 -36.28 7.24 15.09
N ARG A 12 -35.37 8.07 15.65
CA ARG A 12 -35.70 8.97 16.77
C ARG A 12 -36.40 10.26 16.35
N ASP A 13 -36.56 10.48 15.04
CA ASP A 13 -37.27 11.64 14.46
C ASP A 13 -38.68 11.26 13.98
N THR A 14 -39.31 10.29 14.64
CA THR A 14 -40.61 9.71 14.28
C THR A 14 -41.78 10.57 14.79
N SER A 15 -41.87 11.80 14.27
CA SER A 15 -43.20 12.29 13.92
C SER A 15 -43.62 11.54 12.65
N ALA A 16 -44.83 10.96 12.64
CA ALA A 16 -45.34 10.02 11.64
C ALA A 16 -45.04 10.45 10.19
N SER A 17 -43.89 10.04 9.66
CA SER A 17 -43.50 10.31 8.29
C SER A 17 -43.98 9.15 7.44
N THR A 18 -44.87 9.47 6.50
CA THR A 18 -45.29 8.61 5.39
C THR A 18 -44.07 7.87 4.85
N PRO A 19 -44.13 6.54 4.62
CA PRO A 19 -42.99 5.77 4.12
C PRO A 19 -42.39 6.49 2.93
N ALA A 20 -41.15 6.97 3.09
CA ALA A 20 -40.46 7.72 2.06
C ALA A 20 -40.36 6.82 0.82
N ILE A 21 -41.11 7.17 -0.22
CA ILE A 21 -40.98 6.52 -1.53
C ILE A 21 -39.52 6.68 -1.93
N MET A 22 -38.80 5.57 -2.06
CA MET A 22 -37.41 5.57 -2.51
C MET A 22 -37.38 6.18 -3.92
N THR A 23 -36.92 7.42 -4.02
CA THR A 23 -36.81 8.14 -5.28
C THR A 23 -35.44 7.84 -5.88
N PHE A 24 -35.40 7.51 -7.16
CA PHE A 24 -34.13 7.33 -7.86
C PHE A 24 -33.36 8.65 -7.88
N PRO A 25 -32.04 8.64 -7.60
CA PRO A 25 -31.22 9.85 -7.69
C PRO A 25 -31.32 10.47 -9.07
N THR A 26 -31.52 11.79 -9.14
CA THR A 26 -31.44 12.51 -10.40
C THR A 26 -29.99 12.60 -10.87
N LEU A 27 -29.77 12.87 -12.17
CA LEU A 27 -28.43 13.14 -12.70
C LEU A 27 -27.75 14.28 -11.91
N GLN A 28 -28.50 15.30 -11.53
CA GLN A 28 -27.98 16.40 -10.73
C GLN A 28 -27.47 15.91 -9.38
N ASN A 29 -28.21 15.06 -8.67
CA ASN A 29 -27.78 14.50 -7.38
C ASN A 29 -26.46 13.72 -7.52
N VAL A 30 -26.36 12.90 -8.57
CA VAL A 30 -25.14 12.14 -8.88
C VAL A 30 -23.96 13.07 -9.15
N LEU A 31 -24.15 14.10 -9.98
CA LEU A 31 -23.09 15.07 -10.31
C LEU A 31 -22.65 15.88 -9.08
N THR A 32 -23.58 16.31 -8.24
CA THR A 32 -23.27 17.04 -7.00
C THR A 32 -22.87 16.13 -5.84
N CYS A 33 -22.83 14.81 -6.06
CA CYS A 33 -22.56 13.80 -5.03
C CYS A 33 -23.39 14.02 -3.76
N ASP A 34 -24.71 14.23 -3.92
CA ASP A 34 -25.64 14.52 -2.84
C ASP A 34 -25.49 13.53 -1.66
N SER A 35 -25.63 14.03 -0.43
CA SER A 35 -25.43 13.25 0.81
C SER A 35 -26.61 12.32 1.13
N SER A 36 -27.40 11.89 0.14
CA SER A 36 -28.39 10.83 0.30
C SER A 36 -27.75 9.45 0.11
N VAL A 37 -28.24 8.45 0.85
CA VAL A 37 -27.70 7.07 0.79
C VAL A 37 -27.82 6.51 -0.63
N GLU A 38 -28.94 6.77 -1.29
CA GLU A 38 -29.24 6.34 -2.65
C GLU A 38 -28.22 6.89 -3.64
N THR A 39 -27.88 8.19 -3.54
CA THR A 39 -26.89 8.83 -4.41
C THR A 39 -25.49 8.27 -4.15
N GLN A 40 -25.08 8.14 -2.88
CA GLN A 40 -23.76 7.63 -2.52
C GLN A 40 -23.56 6.19 -2.99
N LEU A 41 -24.56 5.32 -2.84
CA LEU A 41 -24.52 3.95 -3.35
C LEU A 41 -24.50 3.89 -4.88
N MET A 42 -25.29 4.73 -5.55
CA MET A 42 -25.30 4.80 -7.01
C MET A 42 -23.91 5.21 -7.55
N VAL A 43 -23.31 6.26 -6.99
CA VAL A 43 -21.97 6.72 -7.37
C VAL A 43 -20.90 5.66 -7.05
N LEU A 44 -20.99 4.98 -5.89
CA LEU A 44 -20.10 3.87 -5.54
C LEU A 44 -20.15 2.75 -6.61
N VAL A 45 -21.34 2.32 -7.01
CA VAL A 45 -21.53 1.28 -8.03
C VAL A 45 -21.03 1.73 -9.38
N MET A 46 -21.23 3.00 -9.75
CA MET A 46 -20.69 3.57 -10.97
C MET A 46 -19.16 3.51 -11.00
N PHE A 47 -18.48 3.94 -9.93
CA PHE A 47 -17.02 3.84 -9.84
C PHE A 47 -16.53 2.39 -9.79
N ALA A 48 -17.20 1.51 -9.04
CA ALA A 48 -16.84 0.09 -8.99
C ALA A 48 -16.90 -0.55 -10.38
N THR A 49 -17.97 -0.26 -11.13
CA THR A 49 -18.14 -0.73 -12.51
C THR A 49 -17.07 -0.13 -13.43
N LEU A 50 -16.85 1.19 -13.34
CA LEU A 50 -15.83 1.88 -14.13
C LEU A 50 -14.45 1.26 -13.91
N TRP A 51 -14.02 1.06 -12.67
CA TRP A 51 -12.68 0.54 -12.36
C TRP A 51 -12.53 -0.94 -12.68
N TYR A 52 -13.57 -1.74 -12.48
CA TYR A 52 -13.58 -3.16 -12.83
C TYR A 52 -13.24 -3.38 -14.31
N PHE A 53 -13.79 -2.56 -15.21
CA PHE A 53 -13.53 -2.67 -16.65
C PHE A 53 -12.31 -1.88 -17.11
N SER A 54 -12.13 -0.65 -16.63
CA SER A 54 -11.08 0.25 -17.15
C SER A 54 -9.67 -0.14 -16.71
N LEU A 55 -9.45 -0.58 -15.47
CA LEU A 55 -8.10 -0.88 -14.99
C LEU A 55 -7.47 -2.08 -15.74
N PRO A 56 -8.14 -3.23 -15.89
CA PRO A 56 -7.59 -4.33 -16.67
C PRO A 56 -7.45 -4.00 -18.15
N PHE A 57 -8.37 -3.19 -18.69
CA PHE A 57 -8.30 -2.72 -20.07
C PHE A 57 -7.02 -1.89 -20.29
N VAL A 58 -6.81 -0.83 -19.50
CA VAL A 58 -5.63 0.04 -19.59
C VAL A 58 -4.34 -0.75 -19.35
N ALA A 59 -4.33 -1.66 -18.37
CA ALA A 59 -3.18 -2.52 -18.11
C ALA A 59 -2.80 -3.34 -19.36
N ARG A 60 -3.80 -3.91 -20.06
CA ARG A 60 -3.59 -4.76 -21.23
C ARG A 60 -3.27 -3.99 -22.50
N THR A 61 -3.97 -2.89 -22.77
CA THR A 61 -3.92 -2.19 -24.06
C THR A 61 -2.88 -1.08 -24.11
N VAL A 62 -2.55 -0.48 -22.97
CA VAL A 62 -1.61 0.65 -22.90
C VAL A 62 -0.32 0.23 -22.19
N VAL A 63 -0.43 -0.25 -20.95
CA VAL A 63 0.74 -0.45 -20.09
C VAL A 63 1.62 -1.62 -20.54
N ARG A 64 1.03 -2.79 -20.80
CA ARG A 64 1.79 -3.97 -21.25
C ARG A 64 2.57 -3.71 -22.55
N PRO A 65 1.95 -3.23 -23.65
CA PRO A 65 2.67 -2.95 -24.89
C PRO A 65 3.77 -1.90 -24.71
N PHE A 66 3.56 -0.92 -23.83
CA PHE A 66 4.58 0.05 -23.50
C PHE A 66 5.79 -0.61 -22.83
N ILE A 67 5.58 -1.41 -21.76
CA ILE A 67 6.66 -2.07 -21.01
C ILE A 67 7.36 -3.14 -21.84
N ASP A 68 6.65 -3.86 -22.71
CA ASP A 68 7.24 -4.90 -23.58
C ASP A 68 8.34 -4.38 -24.51
N ARG A 69 8.30 -3.09 -24.84
CA ARG A 69 9.30 -2.42 -25.70
C ARG A 69 10.50 -1.88 -24.92
N GLN A 70 10.53 -2.03 -23.60
CA GLN A 70 11.51 -1.36 -22.74
C GLN A 70 12.67 -2.29 -22.39
N ALA A 71 13.89 -1.80 -22.59
CA ALA A 71 15.10 -2.53 -22.20
C ALA A 71 15.19 -2.82 -20.69
N TRP A 72 14.51 -2.02 -19.85
CA TRP A 72 14.49 -2.17 -18.40
C TRP A 72 13.43 -3.17 -17.89
N LYS A 73 12.59 -3.77 -18.76
CA LYS A 73 11.53 -4.72 -18.36
C LYS A 73 12.03 -5.87 -17.45
N PRO A 74 13.12 -6.59 -17.77
CA PRO A 74 13.57 -7.70 -16.92
C PRO A 74 13.93 -7.26 -15.49
N GLN A 75 14.60 -6.12 -15.37
CA GLN A 75 14.93 -5.53 -14.07
C GLN A 75 13.66 -5.15 -13.30
N PHE A 76 12.72 -4.49 -13.97
CA PHE A 76 11.47 -4.04 -13.38
C PHE A 76 10.64 -5.19 -12.80
N VAL A 77 10.51 -6.29 -13.56
CA VAL A 77 9.79 -7.50 -13.09
C VAL A 77 10.50 -8.14 -11.91
N LYS A 78 11.83 -8.30 -11.99
CA LYS A 78 12.63 -8.88 -10.91
C LYS A 78 12.52 -8.08 -9.61
N LEU A 79 12.64 -6.75 -9.68
CA LEU A 79 12.52 -5.89 -8.51
C LEU A 79 11.11 -5.90 -7.92
N THR A 80 10.09 -6.09 -8.75
CA THR A 80 8.72 -6.30 -8.28
C THR A 80 8.61 -7.62 -7.50
N GLN A 81 9.12 -8.74 -8.04
CA GLN A 81 9.17 -10.03 -7.34
C GLN A 81 9.89 -9.93 -6.00
N ASP A 82 11.09 -9.32 -6.00
CA ASP A 82 11.92 -9.17 -4.81
C ASP A 82 11.18 -8.34 -3.74
N SER A 83 10.45 -7.30 -4.15
CA SER A 83 9.68 -6.45 -3.26
C SER A 83 8.50 -7.19 -2.62
N LEU A 84 7.74 -7.96 -3.40
CA LEU A 84 6.62 -8.77 -2.88
C LEU A 84 7.11 -9.86 -1.93
N LYS A 85 8.22 -10.51 -2.28
CA LYS A 85 8.85 -11.53 -1.43
C LYS A 85 9.35 -10.92 -0.13
N LYS A 86 9.98 -9.75 -0.17
CA LYS A 86 10.53 -9.09 1.02
C LYS A 86 9.44 -8.53 1.93
N MET A 87 8.48 -7.80 1.38
CA MET A 87 7.46 -7.10 2.17
C MET A 87 6.35 -8.03 2.64
N PHE A 88 5.91 -8.95 1.79
CA PHE A 88 4.70 -9.75 2.03
C PHE A 88 4.97 -11.24 2.15
N ARG A 89 6.23 -11.68 1.98
CA ARG A 89 6.62 -13.10 1.94
C ARG A 89 5.90 -13.87 0.81
N ILE A 90 5.51 -13.18 -0.26
CA ILE A 90 4.82 -13.76 -1.42
C ILE A 90 5.84 -14.07 -2.50
N THR A 91 5.94 -15.33 -2.90
CA THR A 91 6.73 -15.76 -4.06
C THR A 91 5.83 -15.87 -5.28
N MET A 92 6.16 -15.15 -6.35
CA MET A 92 5.45 -15.22 -7.63
C MET A 92 6.43 -15.60 -8.74
N ASP A 93 5.95 -16.35 -9.73
CA ASP A 93 6.68 -16.52 -10.99
C ASP A 93 6.77 -15.18 -11.75
N GLU A 94 7.62 -15.16 -12.77
CA GLU A 94 7.92 -13.95 -13.54
C GLU A 94 6.69 -13.41 -14.27
N ALA A 95 5.87 -14.28 -14.87
CA ALA A 95 4.69 -13.88 -15.63
C ALA A 95 3.63 -13.26 -14.70
N SER A 96 3.44 -13.85 -13.53
CA SER A 96 2.53 -13.35 -12.50
C SER A 96 2.98 -12.01 -11.93
N ALA A 97 4.27 -11.85 -11.65
CA ALA A 97 4.81 -10.58 -11.17
C ALA A 97 4.76 -9.47 -12.24
N TYR A 98 5.05 -9.81 -13.50
CA TYR A 98 4.89 -8.89 -14.63
C TYR A 98 3.42 -8.45 -14.78
N SER A 99 2.48 -9.40 -14.68
CA SER A 99 1.05 -9.11 -14.72
C SER A 99 0.63 -8.15 -13.61
N LEU A 100 1.06 -8.40 -12.36
CA LEU A 100 0.78 -7.54 -11.22
C LEU A 100 1.41 -6.15 -11.40
N ALA A 101 2.66 -6.08 -11.86
CA ALA A 101 3.34 -4.80 -12.09
C ALA A 101 2.60 -3.94 -13.13
N CYS A 102 2.12 -4.56 -14.21
CA CYS A 102 1.32 -3.88 -15.23
C CYS A 102 -0.05 -3.41 -14.72
N GLN A 103 -0.69 -4.17 -13.83
CA GLN A 103 -1.95 -3.79 -13.18
C GLN A 103 -1.75 -2.70 -12.12
N GLY A 104 -0.59 -2.68 -11.47
CA GLY A 104 -0.25 -1.68 -10.46
C GLY A 104 -0.24 -0.26 -11.02
N ILE A 105 0.23 -0.04 -12.25
CA ILE A 105 0.29 1.31 -12.84
C ILE A 105 -1.09 1.99 -12.96
N PRO A 106 -2.10 1.40 -13.62
CA PRO A 106 -3.42 2.03 -13.69
C PRO A 106 -4.10 2.15 -12.32
N MET A 107 -3.86 1.21 -11.39
CA MET A 107 -4.32 1.33 -10.00
C MET A 107 -3.72 2.57 -9.32
N LEU A 108 -2.41 2.83 -9.50
CA LEU A 108 -1.79 4.06 -9.01
C LEU A 108 -2.42 5.31 -9.67
N CYS A 109 -2.68 5.27 -10.97
CA CYS A 109 -3.37 6.38 -11.64
C CYS A 109 -4.79 6.61 -11.09
N GLN A 110 -5.51 5.57 -10.69
CA GLN A 110 -6.81 5.71 -10.04
C GLN A 110 -6.70 6.40 -8.68
N HIS A 111 -5.72 6.06 -7.84
CA HIS A 111 -5.45 6.82 -6.61
C HIS A 111 -5.10 8.29 -6.92
N GLY A 112 -4.33 8.52 -7.98
CA GLY A 112 -3.99 9.86 -8.46
C GLY A 112 -5.24 10.65 -8.85
N PHE A 113 -6.16 10.01 -9.59
CA PHE A 113 -7.44 10.59 -9.98
C PHE A 113 -8.31 10.92 -8.76
N GLY A 114 -8.58 9.94 -7.88
CA GLY A 114 -9.44 10.13 -6.71
C GLY A 114 -8.90 11.21 -5.76
N GLY A 115 -7.60 11.16 -5.45
CA GLY A 115 -6.96 12.16 -4.61
C GLY A 115 -6.89 13.55 -5.26
N ALA A 116 -6.75 13.66 -6.58
CA ALA A 116 -6.72 14.94 -7.28
C ALA A 116 -8.08 15.67 -7.22
N LEU A 117 -9.20 14.95 -7.14
CA LEU A 117 -10.52 15.56 -6.97
C LEU A 117 -10.67 16.30 -5.64
N CYS A 118 -9.82 16.04 -4.65
CA CYS A 118 -9.80 16.76 -3.38
C CYS A 118 -8.99 18.08 -3.43
N ILE A 119 -8.20 18.32 -4.50
CA ILE A 119 -7.34 19.52 -4.61
C ILE A 119 -8.13 20.84 -4.47
N PRO A 120 -9.31 21.03 -5.11
CA PRO A 120 -10.08 22.24 -4.94
C PRO A 120 -10.49 22.50 -3.48
N ALA A 121 -10.85 21.45 -2.73
CA ALA A 121 -11.16 21.59 -1.31
C ALA A 121 -9.93 21.99 -0.49
N MET A 122 -8.75 21.46 -0.82
CA MET A 122 -7.48 21.79 -0.15
C MET A 122 -7.02 23.22 -0.40
N LEU A 123 -7.22 23.72 -1.61
CA LEU A 123 -6.85 25.08 -1.99
C LEU A 123 -7.92 26.12 -1.60
N GLY A 124 -9.08 25.67 -1.09
CA GLY A 124 -10.26 26.53 -0.93
C GLY A 124 -10.77 27.09 -2.25
N ALA A 125 -10.38 26.49 -3.38
CA ALA A 125 -10.75 26.91 -4.72
C ALA A 125 -12.16 26.39 -5.09
N LEU A 126 -12.82 27.10 -6.00
CA LEU A 126 -14.20 26.84 -6.47
C LEU A 126 -15.30 27.10 -5.42
N PRO A 127 -16.57 27.24 -5.84
CA PRO A 127 -17.70 27.31 -4.93
C PRO A 127 -17.76 26.10 -3.99
N SER A 128 -18.24 26.32 -2.76
CA SER A 128 -18.25 25.30 -1.70
C SER A 128 -18.94 24.00 -2.12
N GLY A 129 -20.10 24.08 -2.76
CA GLY A 129 -20.82 22.91 -3.25
C GLY A 129 -20.01 22.08 -4.28
N VAL A 130 -19.29 22.75 -5.18
CA VAL A 130 -18.50 22.07 -6.22
C VAL A 130 -17.29 21.37 -5.62
N ARG A 131 -16.51 22.05 -4.76
CA ARG A 131 -15.32 21.44 -4.14
C ARG A 131 -15.68 20.28 -3.20
N THR A 132 -16.80 20.38 -2.49
CA THR A 132 -17.35 19.28 -1.67
C THR A 132 -17.75 18.10 -2.55
N ALA A 133 -18.53 18.34 -3.61
CA ALA A 133 -18.94 17.29 -4.53
C ALA A 133 -17.74 16.54 -5.13
N LEU A 134 -16.72 17.27 -5.59
CA LEU A 134 -15.50 16.67 -6.15
C LEU A 134 -14.75 15.82 -5.10
N ALA A 135 -14.60 16.32 -3.87
CA ALA A 135 -13.92 15.55 -2.82
C ALA A 135 -14.69 14.27 -2.43
N CYS A 136 -16.03 14.33 -2.36
CA CYS A 136 -16.87 13.14 -2.14
C CYS A 136 -16.77 12.14 -3.30
N HIS A 137 -16.72 12.60 -4.55
CA HIS A 137 -16.42 11.75 -5.71
C HIS A 137 -15.02 11.13 -5.63
N GLY A 138 -14.01 11.88 -5.17
CA GLY A 138 -12.67 11.36 -4.92
C GLY A 138 -12.64 10.23 -3.90
N ALA A 139 -13.41 10.38 -2.82
CA ALA A 139 -13.58 9.35 -1.80
C ALA A 139 -14.28 8.09 -2.36
N LEU A 140 -15.39 8.27 -3.08
CA LEU A 140 -16.16 7.16 -3.66
C LEU A 140 -15.45 6.49 -4.83
N SER A 141 -14.58 7.21 -5.55
CA SER A 141 -13.72 6.63 -6.58
C SER A 141 -12.87 5.50 -6.01
N GLU A 142 -12.26 5.73 -4.85
CA GLU A 142 -11.46 4.74 -4.15
C GLU A 142 -12.31 3.61 -3.58
N ALA A 143 -13.36 3.95 -2.83
CA ALA A 143 -14.26 2.94 -2.27
C ALA A 143 -14.87 2.04 -3.35
N GLY A 144 -15.20 2.59 -4.52
CA GLY A 144 -15.70 1.84 -5.66
C GLY A 144 -14.66 0.84 -6.18
N TRP A 145 -13.39 1.27 -6.30
CA TRP A 145 -12.30 0.36 -6.65
C TRP A 145 -12.16 -0.77 -5.62
N GLU A 146 -12.15 -0.45 -4.33
CA GLU A 146 -12.03 -1.43 -3.25
C GLU A 146 -13.17 -2.46 -3.25
N VAL A 147 -14.41 -2.03 -3.55
CA VAL A 147 -15.55 -2.93 -3.75
C VAL A 147 -15.29 -3.86 -4.92
N SER A 148 -14.82 -3.35 -6.06
CA SER A 148 -14.54 -4.16 -7.24
C SER A 148 -13.42 -5.19 -6.99
N ASP A 149 -12.38 -4.84 -6.23
CA ASP A 149 -11.31 -5.77 -5.86
C ASP A 149 -11.80 -6.81 -4.86
N LEU A 150 -12.60 -6.42 -3.85
CA LEU A 150 -13.17 -7.36 -2.88
C LEU A 150 -14.08 -8.39 -3.57
N LEU A 151 -14.93 -7.96 -4.50
CA LEU A 151 -15.77 -8.86 -5.30
C LEU A 151 -14.92 -9.79 -6.18
N THR A 152 -13.82 -9.28 -6.74
CA THR A 152 -12.87 -10.10 -7.52
C THR A 152 -12.18 -11.14 -6.64
N ILE A 153 -11.75 -10.77 -5.43
CA ILE A 153 -11.19 -11.70 -4.44
C ILE A 153 -12.23 -12.76 -4.08
N ALA A 154 -13.45 -12.35 -3.73
CA ALA A 154 -14.54 -13.27 -3.38
C ALA A 154 -14.81 -14.28 -4.50
N ARG A 155 -14.90 -13.81 -5.75
CA ARG A 155 -15.04 -14.66 -6.95
C ARG A 155 -13.90 -15.66 -7.08
N VAL A 156 -12.64 -15.23 -6.88
CA VAL A 156 -11.47 -16.11 -6.98
C VAL A 156 -11.48 -17.19 -5.89
N TYR A 157 -11.87 -16.85 -4.66
CA TYR A 157 -11.95 -17.82 -3.58
C TYR A 157 -13.13 -18.79 -3.70
N ALA A 158 -14.26 -18.33 -4.23
CA ALA A 158 -15.43 -19.18 -4.44
C ALA A 158 -15.26 -20.08 -5.67
N PHE A 159 -14.83 -19.51 -6.80
CA PHE A 159 -14.91 -20.13 -8.12
C PHE A 159 -13.60 -20.10 -8.92
N GLY A 160 -12.54 -19.48 -8.40
CA GLY A 160 -11.26 -19.36 -9.10
C GLY A 160 -10.44 -20.64 -9.10
N SER A 161 -9.61 -20.78 -10.13
CA SER A 161 -8.63 -21.85 -10.29
C SER A 161 -7.54 -21.81 -9.21
N GLU A 162 -6.80 -22.91 -9.03
CA GLU A 162 -5.68 -22.96 -8.08
C GLU A 162 -4.62 -21.89 -8.40
N THR A 163 -4.34 -21.66 -9.67
CA THR A 163 -3.43 -20.61 -10.14
C THR A 163 -3.89 -19.23 -9.69
N GLU A 164 -5.18 -18.90 -9.87
CA GLU A 164 -5.71 -17.60 -9.44
C GLU A 164 -5.67 -17.43 -7.92
N ARG A 165 -5.96 -18.49 -7.16
CA ARG A 165 -5.86 -18.46 -5.70
C ARG A 165 -4.43 -18.25 -5.21
N LYS A 166 -3.43 -18.82 -5.89
CA LYS A 166 -2.00 -18.59 -5.58
C LYS A 166 -1.57 -17.13 -5.78
N LEU A 167 -2.23 -16.39 -6.67
CA LEU A 167 -1.98 -14.96 -6.88
C LEU A 167 -2.57 -14.07 -5.78
N LYS A 168 -3.53 -14.59 -5.00
CA LYS A 168 -4.18 -13.90 -3.88
C LYS A 168 -4.00 -14.70 -2.59
N PRO A 169 -2.76 -14.84 -2.09
CA PRO A 169 -2.52 -15.60 -0.86
C PRO A 169 -3.23 -14.93 0.33
N PRO A 170 -3.65 -15.69 1.36
CA PRO A 170 -4.41 -15.15 2.50
C PRO A 170 -3.74 -13.95 3.19
N ALA A 171 -2.41 -13.94 3.28
CA ALA A 171 -1.66 -12.82 3.85
C ALA A 171 -1.84 -11.52 3.06
N LEU A 172 -1.89 -11.59 1.72
CA LEU A 172 -2.16 -10.42 0.88
C LEU A 172 -3.59 -9.93 1.08
N VAL A 173 -4.55 -10.86 1.09
CA VAL A 173 -5.96 -10.53 1.30
C VAL A 173 -6.16 -9.85 2.65
N LEU A 174 -5.52 -10.33 3.71
CA LEU A 174 -5.57 -9.70 5.03
C LEU A 174 -5.04 -8.26 4.98
N ILE A 175 -3.87 -8.05 4.35
CA ILE A 175 -3.27 -6.71 4.22
C ILE A 175 -4.18 -5.78 3.42
N LEU A 176 -4.79 -6.27 2.32
CA LEU A 176 -5.75 -5.51 1.54
C LEU A 176 -7.01 -5.19 2.35
N CYS A 177 -7.55 -6.12 3.13
CA CYS A 177 -8.69 -5.85 4.01
C CYS A 177 -8.36 -4.80 5.08
N MET A 178 -7.16 -4.85 5.67
CA MET A 178 -6.70 -3.83 6.62
C MET A 178 -6.56 -2.47 5.93
N HIS A 179 -6.00 -2.44 4.73
CA HIS A 179 -5.80 -1.23 3.93
C HIS A 179 -7.14 -0.62 3.49
N HIS A 180 -8.06 -1.43 2.98
CA HIS A 180 -9.35 -1.00 2.43
C HIS A 180 -10.40 -0.74 3.52
N SER A 181 -10.10 -1.03 4.79
CA SER A 181 -11.02 -0.83 5.90
C SER A 181 -11.53 0.61 6.00
N MET A 182 -10.69 1.59 5.65
CA MET A 182 -11.04 2.99 5.69
C MET A 182 -11.99 3.39 4.55
N GLY A 183 -11.71 2.97 3.30
CA GLY A 183 -12.58 3.29 2.17
C GLY A 183 -13.93 2.59 2.26
N LEU A 184 -13.93 1.26 2.46
CA LEU A 184 -15.14 0.45 2.59
C LEU A 184 -15.98 0.79 3.83
N GLY A 185 -15.33 1.19 4.93
CA GLY A 185 -16.00 1.39 6.22
C GLY A 185 -16.45 2.83 6.48
N MET A 186 -15.69 3.83 6.01
CA MET A 186 -15.87 5.22 6.46
C MET A 186 -16.29 6.19 5.35
N VAL A 187 -16.05 5.93 4.07
CA VAL A 187 -16.33 6.91 3.00
C VAL A 187 -17.81 7.32 2.96
N ILE A 188 -18.73 6.35 2.89
CA ILE A 188 -20.16 6.67 2.85
C ILE A 188 -20.60 7.36 4.15
N PRO A 189 -20.34 6.83 5.35
CA PRO A 189 -20.68 7.53 6.59
C PRO A 189 -20.15 8.96 6.66
N MET A 190 -18.91 9.20 6.23
CA MET A 190 -18.31 10.54 6.22
C MET A 190 -18.98 11.47 5.19
N ASN A 191 -19.30 10.99 3.99
CA ASN A 191 -20.02 11.78 2.99
C ASN A 191 -21.47 12.12 3.40
N LEU A 192 -22.12 11.24 4.17
CA LEU A 192 -23.48 11.48 4.66
C LEU A 192 -23.51 12.52 5.79
N ASN A 193 -22.58 12.43 6.74
CA ASN A 193 -22.62 13.23 7.98
C ASN A 193 -21.73 14.47 7.92
N PHE A 194 -20.63 14.43 7.16
CA PHE A 194 -19.58 15.44 7.16
C PHE A 194 -19.06 15.76 5.74
N PRO A 195 -19.94 16.01 4.74
CA PRO A 195 -19.54 16.15 3.34
C PRO A 195 -18.61 17.33 3.06
N ASP A 196 -18.62 18.38 3.87
CA ASP A 196 -17.80 19.59 3.69
C ASP A 196 -16.61 19.66 4.65
N PHE A 197 -16.32 18.56 5.35
CA PHE A 197 -15.30 18.56 6.39
C PHE A 197 -13.87 18.52 5.80
N TYR A 198 -13.19 19.65 5.88
CA TYR A 198 -11.84 19.85 5.32
C TYR A 198 -10.85 18.74 5.68
N TRP A 199 -10.75 18.33 6.95
CA TRP A 199 -9.78 17.32 7.39
C TRP A 199 -10.04 15.94 6.80
N TYR A 200 -11.29 15.62 6.50
CA TYR A 200 -11.64 14.40 5.79
C TYR A 200 -11.15 14.44 4.34
N HIS A 201 -11.38 15.55 3.64
CA HIS A 201 -10.87 15.75 2.27
C HIS A 201 -9.34 15.74 2.21
N GLU A 202 -8.68 16.31 3.22
CA GLU A 202 -7.23 16.26 3.32
C GLU A 202 -6.73 14.84 3.56
N GLY A 203 -7.43 14.07 4.40
CA GLY A 203 -7.15 12.65 4.59
C GLY A 203 -7.18 11.88 3.27
N ILE A 204 -8.21 12.09 2.45
CA ILE A 204 -8.32 11.48 1.12
C ILE A 204 -7.16 11.89 0.23
N PHE A 205 -6.84 13.18 0.15
CA PHE A 205 -5.72 13.70 -0.64
C PHE A 205 -4.38 13.07 -0.22
N LEU A 206 -4.07 13.02 1.08
CA LEU A 206 -2.83 12.44 1.60
C LEU A 206 -2.77 10.92 1.39
N LEU A 207 -3.88 10.22 1.60
CA LEU A 207 -3.91 8.77 1.50
C LEU A 207 -3.94 8.27 0.05
N GLN A 208 -4.43 9.06 -0.91
CA GLN A 208 -4.50 8.66 -2.31
C GLN A 208 -3.46 9.40 -3.18
N PHE A 209 -3.53 10.74 -3.27
CA PHE A 209 -2.67 11.50 -4.19
C PHE A 209 -1.19 11.41 -3.82
N ALA A 210 -0.85 11.53 -2.53
CA ALA A 210 0.54 11.36 -2.11
C ALA A 210 1.02 9.90 -2.29
N ALA A 211 0.12 8.90 -2.16
CA ALA A 211 0.43 7.51 -2.51
C ALA A 211 0.76 7.37 -3.99
N PHE A 212 -0.03 7.97 -4.87
CA PHE A 212 0.22 7.97 -6.30
C PHE A 212 1.62 8.51 -6.60
N VAL A 213 1.96 9.71 -6.12
CA VAL A 213 3.27 10.33 -6.38
C VAL A 213 4.41 9.46 -5.82
N ALA A 214 4.29 8.98 -4.57
CA ALA A 214 5.31 8.16 -3.93
C ALA A 214 5.53 6.82 -4.65
N CYS A 215 4.44 6.10 -4.92
CA CYS A 215 4.50 4.79 -5.56
C CYS A 215 4.92 4.89 -7.02
N PHE A 216 4.52 5.93 -7.76
CA PHE A 216 4.96 6.13 -9.13
C PHE A 216 6.45 6.46 -9.22
N ALA A 217 6.96 7.30 -8.31
CA ALA A 217 8.39 7.54 -8.16
C ALA A 217 9.16 6.25 -7.79
N GLN A 218 8.56 5.37 -6.99
CA GLN A 218 9.13 4.06 -6.71
C GLN A 218 9.14 3.13 -7.94
N GLN A 219 8.08 3.11 -8.75
CA GLN A 219 8.05 2.37 -10.02
C GLN A 219 9.13 2.87 -10.99
N TYR A 220 9.31 4.19 -11.08
CA TYR A 220 10.42 4.80 -11.82
C TYR A 220 11.78 4.34 -11.27
N GLY A 221 11.95 4.26 -9.95
CA GLY A 221 13.15 3.70 -9.32
C GLY A 221 13.50 2.29 -9.80
N TYR A 222 12.50 1.46 -10.14
CA TYR A 222 12.72 0.11 -10.66
C TYR A 222 13.22 0.08 -12.12
N THR A 223 13.10 1.19 -12.86
CA THR A 223 13.60 1.30 -14.24
C THR A 223 15.03 1.83 -14.31
N LEU A 224 15.60 2.31 -13.19
CA LEU A 224 16.92 2.95 -13.16
C LEU A 224 18.06 1.94 -13.03
N ASN A 225 19.12 2.12 -13.83
CA ASN A 225 20.35 1.35 -13.68
C ASN A 225 21.29 1.97 -12.64
N THR A 226 21.19 1.50 -11.39
CA THR A 226 22.00 2.00 -10.26
C THR A 226 23.48 1.59 -10.31
N LYS A 227 23.92 0.85 -11.34
CA LYS A 227 25.34 0.56 -11.58
C LYS A 227 26.05 1.75 -12.23
N THR A 228 25.31 2.66 -12.87
CA THR A 228 25.86 3.88 -13.46
C THR A 228 25.81 5.05 -12.46
N PRO A 229 26.77 5.98 -12.46
CA PRO A 229 26.73 7.14 -11.59
C PRO A 229 25.47 7.99 -11.77
N SER A 230 25.04 8.20 -13.03
CA SER A 230 23.82 8.95 -13.35
C SER A 230 22.56 8.24 -12.83
N GLY A 231 22.46 6.92 -13.02
CA GLY A 231 21.32 6.14 -12.53
C GLY A 231 21.26 6.09 -11.00
N LEU A 232 22.39 6.00 -10.31
CA LEU A 232 22.43 6.06 -8.84
C LEU A 232 22.07 7.46 -8.32
N LEU A 233 22.52 8.53 -8.97
CA LEU A 233 22.11 9.90 -8.62
C LEU A 233 20.59 10.07 -8.77
N ARG A 234 20.01 9.64 -9.90
CA ARG A 234 18.55 9.67 -10.12
C ARG A 234 17.80 8.85 -9.07
N MET A 235 18.34 7.68 -8.70
CA MET A 235 17.74 6.84 -7.66
C MET A 235 17.77 7.53 -6.30
N ARG A 236 18.88 8.17 -5.92
CA ARG A 236 19.01 8.95 -4.68
C ARG A 236 18.00 10.09 -4.61
N ILE A 237 17.85 10.86 -5.69
CA ILE A 237 16.83 11.91 -5.78
C ILE A 237 15.44 11.30 -5.60
N SER A 238 15.12 10.24 -6.35
CA SER A 238 13.81 9.58 -6.30
C SER A 238 13.47 9.06 -4.90
N VAL A 239 14.38 8.33 -4.24
CA VAL A 239 14.12 7.80 -2.89
C VAL A 239 14.07 8.90 -1.82
N THR A 240 14.74 10.03 -2.04
CA THR A 240 14.69 11.18 -1.14
C THR A 240 13.32 11.84 -1.22
N VAL A 241 12.80 12.06 -2.43
CA VAL A 241 11.44 12.57 -2.64
C VAL A 241 10.40 11.65 -2.01
N VAL A 242 10.50 10.32 -2.23
CA VAL A 242 9.58 9.35 -1.62
C VAL A 242 9.69 9.36 -0.09
N PHE A 243 10.91 9.42 0.47
CA PHE A 243 11.12 9.46 1.92
C PHE A 243 10.48 10.68 2.57
N LEU A 244 10.72 11.87 2.02
CA LEU A 244 10.14 13.11 2.53
C LEU A 244 8.62 13.12 2.37
N LEU A 245 8.11 12.71 1.20
CA LEU A 245 6.68 12.68 0.93
C LEU A 245 5.94 11.71 1.85
N MET A 246 6.42 10.47 1.99
CA MET A 246 5.80 9.46 2.85
C MET A 246 5.96 9.81 4.33
N GLY A 247 7.12 10.33 4.75
CA GLY A 247 7.35 10.81 6.11
C GLY A 247 6.35 11.88 6.53
N TRP A 248 6.08 12.82 5.62
CA TRP A 248 5.05 13.84 5.82
C TRP A 248 3.63 13.27 5.76
N SER A 249 3.27 12.60 4.66
CA SER A 249 1.88 12.24 4.36
C SER A 249 1.35 11.02 5.13
N ARG A 250 2.24 10.13 5.60
CA ARG A 250 1.88 8.90 6.34
C ARG A 250 2.30 8.93 7.81
N GLY A 251 3.25 9.79 8.14
CA GLY A 251 3.71 10.03 9.51
C GLY A 251 3.08 11.29 10.09
N ILE A 252 3.77 12.42 9.90
CA ILE A 252 3.50 13.67 10.64
C ILE A 252 2.09 14.20 10.37
N ARG A 253 1.76 14.46 9.10
CA ARG A 253 0.48 15.08 8.75
C ARG A 253 -0.69 14.13 8.92
N TYR A 254 -0.48 12.84 8.66
CA TYR A 254 -1.50 11.80 8.88
C TYR A 254 -1.99 11.77 10.33
N VAL A 255 -1.09 11.83 11.32
CA VAL A 255 -1.49 11.83 12.74
C VAL A 255 -2.36 13.04 13.08
N VAL A 256 -2.02 14.22 12.56
CA VAL A 256 -2.81 15.45 12.77
C VAL A 256 -4.21 15.30 12.15
N VAL A 257 -4.29 14.85 10.90
CA VAL A 257 -5.57 14.63 10.21
C VAL A 257 -6.42 13.59 10.93
N ALA A 258 -5.83 12.46 11.33
CA ALA A 258 -6.52 11.41 12.06
C ALA A 258 -7.08 11.91 13.41
N ALA A 259 -6.32 12.72 14.15
CA ALA A 259 -6.79 13.31 15.40
C ALA A 259 -7.99 14.24 15.17
N HIS A 260 -7.98 15.08 14.13
CA HIS A 260 -9.12 15.93 13.79
C HIS A 260 -10.35 15.13 13.34
N VAL A 261 -10.16 14.08 12.55
CA VAL A 261 -11.27 13.20 12.13
C VAL A 261 -11.86 12.50 13.34
N LEU A 262 -11.06 11.83 14.18
CA LEU A 262 -11.57 11.16 15.37
C LEU A 262 -12.21 12.13 16.37
N GLY A 263 -11.66 13.34 16.52
CA GLY A 263 -12.26 14.40 17.34
C GLY A 263 -13.64 14.82 16.82
N LYS A 264 -13.80 14.96 15.50
CA LYS A 264 -15.09 15.24 14.87
C LYS A 264 -16.10 14.11 15.08
N LEU A 265 -15.66 12.86 14.96
CA LEU A 265 -16.53 11.69 15.21
C LEU A 265 -16.96 11.60 16.67
N HIS A 266 -16.06 11.90 17.60
CA HIS A 266 -16.34 11.89 19.02
C HIS A 266 -17.34 12.98 19.41
N ALA A 267 -17.24 14.16 18.79
CA ALA A 267 -18.16 15.27 19.06
C ALA A 267 -19.55 15.03 18.46
N ASP A 268 -19.64 14.56 17.21
CA ASP A 268 -20.85 14.75 16.40
C ASP A 268 -21.49 13.46 15.82
N ALA A 269 -20.79 12.31 15.84
CA ALA A 269 -21.19 11.14 15.04
C ALA A 269 -21.80 9.95 15.81
N GLY A 270 -21.80 10.03 17.15
CA GLY A 270 -22.22 8.93 18.02
C GLY A 270 -21.18 7.81 18.16
N ILE A 271 -21.41 6.92 19.14
CA ILE A 271 -20.44 5.91 19.57
C ILE A 271 -20.10 4.90 18.46
N ALA A 272 -21.09 4.51 17.64
CA ALA A 272 -20.88 3.51 16.59
C ALA A 272 -19.93 4.01 15.49
N MET A 273 -20.12 5.25 15.02
CA MET A 273 -19.27 5.84 13.99
C MET A 273 -17.88 6.16 14.54
N LEU A 274 -17.77 6.60 15.79
CA LEU A 274 -16.49 6.76 16.48
C LEU A 274 -15.73 5.42 16.57
N ALA A 275 -16.39 4.35 17.00
CA ALA A 275 -15.77 3.02 17.11
C ALA A 275 -15.27 2.52 15.73
N GLY A 276 -16.09 2.67 14.69
CA GLY A 276 -15.69 2.35 13.31
C GLY A 276 -14.50 3.19 12.84
N GLY A 277 -14.51 4.49 13.11
CA GLY A 277 -13.42 5.40 12.81
C GLY A 277 -12.12 5.02 13.52
N CYS A 278 -12.18 4.69 14.81
CA CYS A 278 -11.03 4.21 15.57
C CYS A 278 -10.42 2.94 14.94
N VAL A 279 -11.25 1.95 14.59
CA VAL A 279 -10.78 0.72 13.95
C VAL A 279 -10.11 1.03 12.60
N ALA A 280 -10.75 1.82 11.74
CA ALA A 280 -10.21 2.17 10.42
C ALA A 280 -8.87 2.93 10.53
N VAL A 281 -8.79 3.92 11.43
CA VAL A 281 -7.56 4.69 11.68
C VAL A 281 -6.46 3.79 12.22
N THR A 282 -6.75 2.87 13.15
CA THR A 282 -5.75 1.94 13.69
C THR A 282 -5.21 1.01 12.60
N LEU A 283 -6.08 0.39 11.80
CA LEU A 283 -5.66 -0.51 10.73
C LEU A 283 -4.82 0.21 9.67
N MET A 284 -5.24 1.40 9.24
CA MET A 284 -4.47 2.23 8.30
C MET A 284 -3.14 2.69 8.91
N SER A 285 -3.07 2.97 10.22
CA SER A 285 -1.82 3.34 10.90
C SER A 285 -0.79 2.23 10.86
N VAL A 286 -1.21 0.96 11.00
CA VAL A 286 -0.30 -0.20 10.87
C VAL A 286 0.28 -0.26 9.45
N ILE A 287 -0.56 -0.09 8.42
CA ILE A 287 -0.12 -0.09 7.02
C ILE A 287 0.83 1.09 6.74
N ASN A 288 0.51 2.29 7.22
CA ASN A 288 1.34 3.47 7.08
C ASN A 288 2.72 3.28 7.73
N LEU A 289 2.78 2.66 8.92
CA LEU A 289 4.05 2.35 9.58
C LEU A 289 4.89 1.37 8.76
N MET A 290 4.27 0.33 8.18
CA MET A 290 4.98 -0.60 7.30
C MET A 290 5.61 0.10 6.10
N PHE A 291 4.89 1.03 5.46
CA PHE A 291 5.42 1.82 4.35
C PHE A 291 6.55 2.76 4.76
N LEU A 292 6.44 3.41 5.93
CA LEU A 292 7.51 4.27 6.46
C LEU A 292 8.80 3.48 6.70
N VAL A 293 8.70 2.29 7.28
CA VAL A 293 9.86 1.40 7.51
C VAL A 293 10.50 0.99 6.19
N ASP A 294 9.71 0.56 5.19
CA ASP A 294 10.25 0.15 3.89
C ASP A 294 10.99 1.30 3.18
N VAL A 295 10.39 2.49 3.17
CA VAL A 295 10.98 3.68 2.55
C VAL A 295 12.23 4.14 3.29
N ALA A 296 12.25 4.12 4.63
CA ALA A 296 13.44 4.44 5.42
C ALA A 296 14.61 3.49 5.14
N VAL A 297 14.33 2.18 5.03
CA VAL A 297 15.33 1.16 4.68
C VAL A 297 15.89 1.41 3.27
N LYS A 298 15.03 1.73 2.29
CA LYS A 298 15.45 2.05 0.92
C LYS A 298 16.28 3.33 0.88
N PHE A 299 15.85 4.39 1.57
CA PHE A 299 16.56 5.65 1.66
C PHE A 299 17.97 5.43 2.23
N ARG A 300 18.09 4.79 3.40
CA ARG A 300 19.39 4.46 4.00
C ARG A 300 20.27 3.66 3.04
N LYS A 301 19.71 2.64 2.37
CA LYS A 301 20.46 1.82 1.40
C LYS A 301 21.08 2.67 0.29
N PHE A 302 20.30 3.50 -0.40
CA PHE A 302 20.83 4.23 -1.57
C PHE A 302 21.64 5.48 -1.22
N MET A 303 21.44 6.06 -0.03
CA MET A 303 22.26 7.16 0.46
C MET A 303 23.65 6.70 0.91
N LEU A 304 23.76 5.51 1.52
CA LEU A 304 25.03 4.97 2.02
C LEU A 304 25.83 4.17 0.98
N VAL A 305 25.22 3.74 -0.12
CA VAL A 305 25.95 3.06 -1.20
C VAL A 305 26.92 4.05 -1.84
N ALA A 306 28.22 3.89 -1.57
CA ALA A 306 29.28 4.64 -2.24
C ALA A 306 29.30 4.31 -3.75
N ASN A 307 29.66 5.30 -4.58
CA ASN A 307 29.89 5.09 -6.01
C ASN A 307 31.10 4.15 -6.18
N LYS A 308 30.84 2.84 -6.35
CA LYS A 308 31.89 1.84 -6.64
C LYS A 308 32.66 2.10 -7.94
N ALA A 309 32.12 2.95 -8.82
CA ALA A 309 32.76 3.32 -10.08
C ALA A 309 34.08 4.11 -9.92
N ASN A 310 34.37 4.66 -8.73
CA ASN A 310 35.62 5.39 -8.45
C ASN A 310 36.58 4.65 -7.52
N LYS A 311 36.28 3.41 -7.14
CA LYS A 311 37.13 2.67 -6.19
C LYS A 311 38.11 1.79 -6.95
N THR A 312 39.39 2.19 -6.93
CA THR A 312 40.54 1.35 -7.29
C THR A 312 40.57 0.11 -6.39
N ASP A 313 41.13 -1.00 -6.88
CA ASP A 313 41.08 -2.36 -6.28
C ASP A 313 41.34 -2.46 -4.76
N LYS A 314 42.06 -1.51 -4.16
CA LYS A 314 42.38 -1.49 -2.72
C LYS A 314 41.18 -1.26 -1.79
N ASP A 315 40.04 -0.85 -2.31
CA ASP A 315 38.87 -0.47 -1.52
C ASP A 315 37.82 -1.60 -1.32
N HIS A 316 38.08 -2.78 -1.88
CA HIS A 316 37.20 -3.95 -1.80
C HIS A 316 37.18 -4.61 -0.42
N ASP A 317 38.27 -4.53 0.35
CA ASP A 317 38.39 -5.18 1.66
C ASP A 317 37.62 -4.43 2.76
N VAL A 318 37.72 -3.10 2.78
CA VAL A 318 37.00 -2.25 3.75
C VAL A 318 35.48 -2.32 3.55
N LEU A 319 35.03 -2.46 2.30
CA LEU A 319 33.61 -2.61 1.98
C LEU A 319 33.06 -3.98 2.36
N ARG A 320 33.87 -5.03 2.34
CA ARG A 320 33.46 -6.38 2.73
C ARG A 320 33.19 -6.44 4.23
N GLU A 321 33.99 -5.76 5.03
CA GLU A 321 33.83 -5.63 6.48
C GLU A 321 32.58 -4.81 6.85
N SER A 322 32.40 -3.64 6.24
CA SER A 322 31.22 -2.79 6.48
C SER A 322 29.89 -3.42 6.01
N SER A 323 29.93 -4.25 4.96
CA SER A 323 28.75 -4.99 4.48
C SER A 323 28.32 -6.08 5.47
N HIS A 324 29.29 -6.68 6.17
CA HIS A 324 29.04 -7.70 7.17
C HIS A 324 28.36 -7.11 8.42
N ASP A 325 28.81 -5.93 8.86
CA ASP A 325 28.21 -5.20 9.99
C ASP A 325 26.82 -4.64 9.68
N LEU A 326 26.61 -4.20 8.44
CA LEU A 326 25.29 -3.72 8.00
C LEU A 326 24.27 -4.87 7.88
N LEU A 327 24.70 -6.03 7.40
CA LEU A 327 23.85 -7.23 7.33
C LEU A 327 23.54 -7.79 8.73
N GLN A 328 24.47 -7.72 9.67
CA GLN A 328 24.21 -8.05 11.07
C GLN A 328 23.21 -7.09 11.72
N SER A 329 23.35 -5.77 11.49
CA SER A 329 22.47 -4.75 12.09
C SER A 329 21.07 -4.65 11.43
N MET A 330 20.89 -5.19 10.23
CA MET A 330 19.59 -5.22 9.53
C MET A 330 18.80 -6.51 9.76
N SER A 331 19.35 -7.49 10.47
CA SER A 331 18.62 -8.69 10.87
C SER A 331 17.73 -8.41 12.09
N PHE A 332 16.54 -7.85 11.85
CA PHE A 332 15.39 -8.01 12.76
C PHE A 332 14.83 -9.46 12.68
N GLN A 333 15.76 -10.41 12.57
CA GLN A 333 15.61 -11.85 12.41
C GLN A 333 16.59 -12.58 13.36
N SER A 334 17.18 -11.85 14.32
CA SER A 334 18.28 -12.35 15.16
C SER A 334 17.86 -13.44 16.16
N GLN A 335 16.57 -13.69 16.42
CA GLN A 335 16.20 -14.84 17.25
C GLN A 335 16.21 -16.18 16.51
N HIS A 336 15.89 -16.20 15.21
CA HIS A 336 15.85 -17.46 14.45
C HIS A 336 17.25 -17.90 13.98
N ASP A 337 18.12 -16.94 13.66
CA ASP A 337 19.50 -17.22 13.27
C ASP A 337 20.41 -17.52 14.48
N LEU A 338 20.13 -16.96 15.66
CA LEU A 338 20.75 -17.42 16.90
C LEU A 338 20.41 -18.88 17.20
N LEU A 339 19.20 -19.34 16.89
CA LEU A 339 18.81 -20.76 17.04
C LEU A 339 19.46 -21.66 15.99
N ALA A 340 19.59 -21.22 14.75
CA ALA A 340 20.29 -21.97 13.70
C ALA A 340 21.79 -22.09 14.00
N GLY A 341 22.42 -20.97 14.40
CA GLY A 341 23.82 -20.93 14.85
C GLY A 341 24.05 -21.75 16.11
N ARG A 342 23.15 -21.69 17.11
CA ARG A 342 23.22 -22.54 18.32
C ARG A 342 23.04 -24.01 18.02
N ARG A 343 22.16 -24.40 17.08
CA ARG A 343 22.00 -25.79 16.63
C ARG A 343 23.24 -26.29 15.89
N ALA A 344 23.84 -25.47 15.03
CA ALA A 344 25.10 -25.82 14.36
C ALA A 344 26.24 -25.98 15.39
N TRP A 345 26.37 -25.05 16.34
CA TRP A 345 27.37 -25.14 17.41
C TRP A 345 27.11 -26.28 18.41
N ALA A 346 25.86 -26.69 18.64
CA ALA A 346 25.54 -27.87 19.43
C ALA A 346 25.97 -29.16 18.72
N LYS A 347 25.81 -29.24 17.39
CA LYS A 347 26.30 -30.38 16.59
C LYS A 347 27.83 -30.46 16.60
N VAL A 348 28.52 -29.33 16.45
CA VAL A 348 30.00 -29.27 16.52
C VAL A 348 30.48 -29.69 17.91
N ARG A 349 29.88 -29.18 18.99
CA ARG A 349 30.23 -29.59 20.36
C ARG A 349 29.94 -31.05 20.64
N GLY A 350 28.83 -31.59 20.14
CA GLY A 350 28.51 -33.02 20.21
C GLY A 350 29.54 -33.88 19.48
N ALA A 351 29.95 -33.48 18.26
CA ALA A 351 30.97 -34.19 17.50
C ALA A 351 32.34 -34.16 18.18
N VAL A 352 32.72 -33.03 18.79
CA VAL A 352 33.95 -32.91 19.59
C VAL A 352 33.90 -33.78 20.85
N ALA A 353 32.79 -33.75 21.59
CA ALA A 353 32.61 -34.57 22.79
C ALA A 353 32.61 -36.08 22.50
N LEU A 354 32.15 -36.48 21.31
CA LEU A 354 32.18 -37.85 20.82
C LEU A 354 33.53 -38.25 20.21
N GLY A 355 34.56 -37.39 20.28
CA GLY A 355 35.91 -37.70 19.82
C GLY A 355 36.06 -37.77 18.30
N ALA A 356 35.10 -37.27 17.52
CA ALA A 356 35.10 -37.38 16.05
C ALA A 356 36.30 -36.69 15.37
N PHE A 357 36.95 -35.76 16.06
CA PHE A 357 38.15 -35.07 15.56
C PHE A 357 39.48 -35.72 16.02
N HIS A 358 39.44 -36.74 16.88
CA HIS A 358 40.64 -37.36 17.41
C HIS A 358 41.25 -38.43 16.49
N GLN A 359 40.51 -38.90 15.47
CA GLN A 359 41.01 -39.91 14.52
C GLN A 359 41.81 -39.35 13.33
N SER A 360 41.86 -38.03 13.14
CA SER A 360 42.52 -37.42 11.95
C SER A 360 43.97 -36.96 12.16
N LEU A 361 44.51 -37.07 13.38
CA LEU A 361 45.85 -36.56 13.73
C LEU A 361 46.89 -37.64 14.02
N THR A 362 46.56 -38.91 13.81
CA THR A 362 47.48 -40.04 14.11
C THR A 362 47.87 -40.87 12.88
N GLU A 363 47.52 -40.47 11.66
CA GLU A 363 48.10 -41.12 10.47
C GLU A 363 49.51 -40.58 10.20
N PRO A 364 50.58 -41.39 10.35
CA PRO A 364 51.92 -40.97 9.98
C PRO A 364 52.03 -40.88 8.45
N LEU A 365 52.59 -39.76 7.99
CA LEU A 365 52.94 -39.53 6.59
C LEU A 365 53.80 -40.68 6.06
N ARG A 366 53.28 -41.43 5.08
CA ARG A 366 54.06 -42.45 4.35
C ARG A 366 55.10 -41.74 3.48
N PRO A 367 56.40 -42.10 3.60
CA PRO A 367 57.41 -41.61 2.68
C PRO A 367 57.24 -42.26 1.31
N SER A 368 57.50 -41.47 0.26
CA SER A 368 57.45 -41.81 -1.16
C SER A 368 58.62 -42.69 -1.61
#